data_AF-A0AAN6XCI0-F1
#
_entry.id   AF-A0AAN6XCI0-F1
#
_cell.length_a   1.000
_cell.length_b   1.000
_cell.length_c   1.000
_cell.angle_alpha   90.00
_cell.angle_beta   90.00
_cell.angle_gamma   90.00
#
_symmetry.space_group_name_H-M   'P 1'
#
loop_
_entity.id
_entity.type
_entity.pdbx_description
1 polymer ?
#
loop_
_entity_poly.entity_id
_entity_poly.type
_entity_poly.pdbx_seq_one_letter_code
_entity_poly.pdbx_strand_id
1 'polypeptide(L)'
;MRVSQAILAVVPMAMAAPSQQLDARDSQDVHVTFQASRLTSEAAIEVWNKDQTEILGQSCTGSIDSGIFQNTPIAFTTDKNGAGTVTVGPKTYKIHEDVDVSGGISCGRVTSPAEIMIKCMIPLSGGLAARLEPLHKRDLANCFPKSGPVELAEVMRGLETAPTLDPDALAPATFEVPSNATNDTEGLSDLERRQRVCEIVITDTVRVGDGNPHQNPLNIQVSIPLDCNKNKECTVGYQHQQTFGIGWSVSASIAGWISGGFAVEKSTSTGMYAECGGEEGDYIAVWMSVGQTAYTVQDRRRPNCGVTNYGPSRIVWSPNKNNRNSYYYCVTGRKYVRNVGDRWLDKTGRAGGP
;
A
#
# COMPACT_ATOMS: atom_id res chain seq x y z
N MET A 1 -27.83 -85.81 -0.11
CA MET A 1 -28.62 -84.57 -0.01
C MET A 1 -28.04 -83.72 1.12
N ARG A 2 -27.78 -82.43 0.85
CA ARG A 2 -27.12 -81.39 1.71
C ARG A 2 -25.61 -81.64 1.90
N VAL A 3 -24.66 -81.05 1.17
CA VAL A 3 -24.34 -79.65 0.77
C VAL A 3 -24.10 -78.70 1.95
N SER A 4 -22.81 -78.54 2.24
CA SER A 4 -22.00 -77.38 2.64
C SER A 4 -22.61 -76.18 3.37
N GLN A 5 -21.93 -75.71 4.42
CA GLN A 5 -21.25 -74.40 4.44
C GLN A 5 -20.40 -74.25 5.72
N ALA A 6 -19.08 -74.25 5.58
CA ALA A 6 -18.16 -73.72 6.58
C ALA A 6 -17.66 -72.37 6.06
N ILE A 7 -17.99 -71.30 6.77
CA ILE A 7 -17.60 -69.93 6.43
C ILE A 7 -16.16 -69.73 6.91
N LEU A 8 -15.21 -69.67 5.98
CA LEU A 8 -13.86 -69.18 6.24
C LEU A 8 -13.92 -67.65 6.37
N ALA A 9 -13.70 -67.13 7.58
CA ALA A 9 -13.47 -65.71 7.80
C ALA A 9 -12.02 -65.37 7.43
N VAL A 10 -11.82 -64.75 6.26
CA VAL A 10 -10.55 -64.14 5.88
C VAL A 10 -10.49 -62.75 6.51
N VAL A 11 -9.66 -62.58 7.54
CA VAL A 11 -9.34 -61.25 8.09
C VAL A 11 -8.38 -60.57 7.11
N PRO A 12 -8.73 -59.40 6.53
CA PRO A 12 -7.77 -58.63 5.79
C PRO A 12 -6.77 -58.03 6.78
N MET A 13 -5.51 -58.44 6.71
CA MET A 13 -4.41 -57.63 7.26
C MET A 13 -4.34 -56.36 6.43
N ALA A 14 -4.99 -55.30 6.90
CA ALA A 14 -4.70 -53.96 6.44
C ALA A 14 -3.23 -53.68 6.80
N MET A 15 -2.34 -53.74 5.82
CA MET A 15 -1.04 -53.10 5.94
C MET A 15 -1.32 -51.61 6.12
N ALA A 16 -1.21 -51.12 7.35
CA ALA A 16 -1.09 -49.71 7.62
C ALA A 16 0.18 -49.25 6.88
N ALA A 17 -0.01 -48.62 5.73
CA ALA A 17 1.02 -47.80 5.13
C ALA A 17 1.47 -46.81 6.22
N PRO A 18 2.79 -46.65 6.45
CA PRO A 18 3.26 -45.66 7.40
C PRO A 18 2.77 -44.31 6.90
N SER A 19 1.79 -43.74 7.61
CA SER A 19 1.41 -42.36 7.43
C SER A 19 2.68 -41.55 7.60
N GLN A 20 3.06 -40.84 6.52
CA GLN A 20 4.12 -39.83 6.54
C GLN A 20 3.72 -38.75 7.54
N GLN A 21 4.03 -39.00 8.80
CA GLN A 21 3.78 -38.11 9.92
C GLN A 21 5.10 -37.45 10.35
N LEU A 22 5.99 -37.22 9.37
CA LEU A 22 7.34 -36.68 9.55
C LEU A 22 7.50 -35.24 9.04
N ASP A 23 6.54 -34.65 8.34
CA ASP A 23 6.76 -33.35 7.65
C ASP A 23 6.22 -32.10 8.36
N ALA A 24 5.53 -32.22 9.49
CA ALA A 24 4.90 -31.07 10.15
C ALA A 24 5.77 -30.38 11.23
N ARG A 25 6.90 -30.96 11.64
CA ARG A 25 7.75 -30.40 12.72
C ARG A 25 8.94 -29.58 12.24
N ASP A 26 9.36 -29.75 10.98
CA ASP A 26 10.55 -29.08 10.41
C ASP A 26 10.21 -28.14 9.24
N SER A 27 8.96 -27.65 9.17
CA SER A 27 8.53 -26.66 8.18
C SER A 27 8.27 -25.31 8.84
N GLN A 28 8.90 -24.26 8.33
CA GLN A 28 8.71 -22.88 8.76
C GLN A 28 8.22 -22.03 7.60
N ASP A 29 7.07 -21.37 7.77
CA ASP A 29 6.58 -20.39 6.81
C ASP A 29 7.42 -19.12 6.91
N VAL A 30 7.89 -18.63 5.77
CA VAL A 30 8.60 -17.36 5.65
C VAL A 30 7.95 -16.48 4.61
N HIS A 31 8.14 -15.17 4.74
CA HIS A 31 7.79 -14.22 3.72
C HIS A 31 9.02 -13.87 2.90
N VAL A 32 9.02 -14.21 1.62
CA VAL A 32 10.11 -13.83 0.70
C VAL A 32 9.64 -12.66 -0.15
N THR A 33 10.35 -11.55 -0.02
CA THR A 33 10.13 -10.33 -0.79
C THR A 33 11.20 -10.24 -1.86
N PHE A 34 10.80 -10.08 -3.11
CA PHE A 34 11.66 -9.74 -4.23
C PHE A 34 11.32 -8.34 -4.71
N GLN A 35 12.35 -7.52 -4.91
CA GLN A 35 12.22 -6.15 -5.38
C GLN A 35 13.19 -5.94 -6.54
N ALA A 36 12.75 -5.30 -7.61
CA ALA A 36 13.62 -4.99 -8.75
C ALA A 36 13.33 -3.60 -9.32
N SER A 37 14.38 -2.82 -9.49
CA SER A 37 14.36 -1.52 -10.14
C SER A 37 14.51 -1.69 -11.65
N ARG A 38 13.54 -1.20 -12.41
CA ARG A 38 13.59 -1.17 -13.88
C ARG A 38 14.48 -0.05 -14.42
N LEU A 39 14.82 0.92 -13.56
CA LEU A 39 15.64 2.07 -13.94
C LEU A 39 17.13 1.78 -13.81
N THR A 40 17.52 1.02 -12.79
CA THR A 40 18.92 0.71 -12.48
C THR A 40 19.30 -0.75 -12.75
N SER A 41 18.32 -1.61 -13.04
CA SER A 41 18.48 -3.07 -13.14
C SER A 41 19.01 -3.73 -11.86
N GLU A 42 18.92 -3.02 -10.73
CA GLU A 42 19.23 -3.55 -9.40
C GLU A 42 18.05 -4.39 -8.90
N ALA A 43 18.35 -5.44 -8.14
CA ALA A 43 17.35 -6.29 -7.52
C ALA A 43 17.75 -6.61 -6.09
N ALA A 44 16.78 -6.98 -5.27
CA ALA A 44 17.00 -7.44 -3.91
C ALA A 44 16.02 -8.56 -3.57
N ILE A 45 16.49 -9.49 -2.75
CA ILE A 45 15.66 -10.49 -2.07
C ILE A 45 15.83 -10.31 -0.58
N GLU A 46 14.70 -10.32 0.13
CA GLU A 46 14.65 -10.36 1.59
C GLU A 46 13.78 -11.53 2.03
N VAL A 47 14.30 -12.34 2.93
CA VAL A 47 13.58 -13.43 3.59
C VAL A 47 13.22 -12.94 4.98
N TRP A 48 11.94 -12.89 5.29
CA TRP A 48 11.38 -12.43 6.55
C TRP A 48 10.78 -13.60 7.30
N ASN A 49 10.75 -13.52 8.63
CA ASN A 49 9.98 -14.45 9.44
C ASN A 49 8.47 -14.35 9.13
N LYS A 50 7.68 -15.31 9.64
CA LYS A 50 6.24 -15.39 9.41
C LYS A 50 5.48 -14.11 9.78
N ASP A 51 5.91 -13.46 10.86
CA ASP A 51 5.28 -12.23 11.37
C ASP A 51 5.80 -10.95 10.70
N GLN A 52 6.81 -11.07 9.81
CA GLN A 52 7.44 -9.98 9.08
C GLN A 52 8.05 -8.90 9.98
N THR A 53 8.56 -9.32 11.13
CA THR A 53 9.22 -8.44 12.12
C THR A 53 10.74 -8.48 11.99
N GLU A 54 11.29 -9.58 11.46
CA GLU A 54 12.73 -9.83 11.42
C GLU A 54 13.15 -10.39 10.06
N ILE A 55 14.28 -9.90 9.54
CA ILE A 55 14.90 -10.39 8.31
C ILE A 55 15.81 -11.57 8.67
N LEU A 56 15.59 -12.71 8.03
CA LEU A 56 16.34 -13.96 8.17
C LEU A 56 17.42 -14.13 7.08
N GLY A 57 17.31 -13.39 5.97
CA GLY A 57 18.23 -13.46 4.85
C GLY A 57 18.06 -12.27 3.91
N GLN A 58 19.14 -11.79 3.31
CA GLN A 58 19.11 -10.70 2.34
C GLN A 58 20.15 -10.92 1.23
N SER A 59 19.81 -10.54 0.01
CA SER A 59 20.73 -10.45 -1.13
C SER A 59 20.39 -9.24 -1.98
N CYS A 60 21.40 -8.55 -2.52
CA CYS A 60 21.24 -7.43 -3.46
C CYS A 60 21.30 -7.89 -4.93
N THR A 61 20.76 -9.07 -5.18
CA THR A 61 20.59 -9.63 -6.52
C THR A 61 19.24 -10.33 -6.61
N GLY A 62 18.90 -10.86 -7.79
CA GLY A 62 17.70 -11.70 -7.97
C GLY A 62 17.82 -13.13 -7.45
N SER A 63 18.89 -13.45 -6.70
CA SER A 63 19.08 -14.75 -6.05
C SER A 63 19.78 -14.63 -4.70
N ILE A 64 19.47 -15.51 -3.77
CA ILE A 64 20.21 -15.71 -2.52
C ILE A 64 20.72 -17.15 -2.50
N ASP A 65 22.02 -17.30 -2.70
CA ASP A 65 22.72 -18.59 -2.89
C ASP A 65 24.00 -18.68 -2.03
N SER A 66 24.09 -17.82 -1.01
CA SER A 66 25.23 -17.74 -0.10
C SER A 66 24.81 -18.00 1.35
N GLY A 67 25.80 -18.22 2.22
CA GLY A 67 25.57 -18.49 3.65
C GLY A 67 24.71 -19.72 3.88
N ILE A 68 23.65 -19.58 4.69
CA ILE A 68 22.73 -20.68 4.99
C ILE A 68 21.91 -21.14 3.77
N PHE A 69 21.78 -20.29 2.74
CA PHE A 69 21.03 -20.58 1.51
C PHE A 69 21.88 -21.28 0.44
N GLN A 70 23.16 -21.54 0.67
CA GLN A 70 24.05 -22.14 -0.34
C GLN A 70 23.55 -23.50 -0.89
N ASN A 71 22.95 -24.32 -0.02
CA ASN A 71 22.42 -25.63 -0.41
C ASN A 71 20.93 -25.59 -0.81
N THR A 72 20.26 -24.47 -0.58
CA THR A 72 18.84 -24.28 -0.89
C THR A 72 18.65 -22.83 -1.34
N PRO A 73 19.21 -22.48 -2.52
CA PRO A 73 19.15 -21.11 -3.02
C PRO A 73 17.71 -20.71 -3.31
N ILE A 74 17.41 -19.42 -3.15
CA ILE A 74 16.12 -18.85 -3.57
C ILE A 74 16.39 -17.88 -4.71
N ALA A 75 15.73 -18.05 -5.86
CA ALA A 75 15.92 -17.15 -7.00
C ALA A 75 14.59 -16.84 -7.70
N PHE A 76 14.46 -15.62 -8.19
CA PHE A 76 13.28 -15.15 -8.93
C PHE A 76 13.62 -14.99 -10.41
N THR A 77 12.75 -15.52 -11.27
CA THR A 77 12.77 -15.26 -12.71
C THR A 77 11.44 -14.60 -13.08
N THR A 78 11.49 -13.32 -13.43
CA THR A 78 10.27 -12.52 -13.64
C THR A 78 10.28 -11.80 -14.98
N ASP A 79 9.10 -11.65 -15.57
CA ASP A 79 8.86 -10.82 -16.74
C ASP A 79 8.61 -9.33 -16.36
N LYS A 80 8.20 -8.53 -17.35
CA LYS A 80 7.84 -7.12 -17.18
C LYS A 80 6.56 -6.88 -16.39
N ASN A 81 5.78 -7.90 -16.03
CA ASN A 81 4.58 -7.79 -15.22
C ASN A 81 4.80 -8.36 -13.80
N GLY A 82 6.01 -8.86 -13.52
CA GLY A 82 6.35 -9.57 -12.29
C GLY A 82 5.81 -11.01 -12.27
N ALA A 83 5.28 -11.52 -13.38
CA ALA A 83 4.92 -12.91 -13.54
C ALA A 83 6.17 -13.75 -13.80
N GLY A 84 6.12 -15.04 -13.47
CA GLY A 84 7.23 -15.95 -13.68
C GLY A 84 7.31 -17.02 -12.59
N THR A 85 8.52 -17.31 -12.14
CA THR A 85 8.78 -18.39 -11.17
C THR A 85 9.71 -17.98 -10.05
N VAL A 86 9.55 -18.64 -8.91
CA VAL A 86 10.53 -18.64 -7.81
C VAL A 86 11.05 -20.05 -7.62
N THR A 87 12.37 -20.20 -7.58
CA THR A 87 13.02 -21.47 -7.24
C THR A 87 13.45 -21.46 -5.78
N VAL A 88 13.32 -22.59 -5.11
CA VAL A 88 13.77 -22.83 -3.74
C VAL A 88 14.48 -24.18 -3.71
N GLY A 89 15.81 -24.16 -3.75
CA GLY A 89 16.61 -25.34 -3.98
C GLY A 89 16.21 -26.05 -5.28
N PRO A 90 15.80 -27.34 -5.25
CA PRO A 90 15.42 -28.07 -6.45
C PRO A 90 13.97 -27.84 -6.89
N LYS A 91 13.15 -27.14 -6.10
CA LYS A 91 11.73 -26.93 -6.39
C LYS A 91 11.52 -25.60 -7.10
N THR A 92 10.64 -25.59 -8.09
CA THR A 92 10.23 -24.40 -8.83
C THR A 92 8.75 -24.19 -8.64
N TYR A 93 8.37 -22.97 -8.29
CA TYR A 93 6.99 -22.56 -8.05
C TYR A 93 6.60 -21.45 -9.02
N LYS A 94 5.34 -21.45 -9.45
CA LYS A 94 4.80 -20.34 -10.25
C LYS A 94 4.46 -19.18 -9.33
N ILE A 95 4.79 -17.95 -9.73
CA ILE A 95 4.41 -16.73 -9.00
C ILE A 95 2.92 -16.50 -9.24
N HIS A 96 2.11 -16.97 -8.30
CA HIS A 96 0.67 -16.91 -8.36
C HIS A 96 0.07 -16.90 -6.95
N GLU A 97 -1.10 -16.31 -6.79
CA GLU A 97 -1.76 -16.19 -5.48
C GLU A 97 -2.37 -17.51 -4.99
N ASP A 98 -2.95 -18.27 -5.92
CA ASP A 98 -3.57 -19.57 -5.69
C ASP A 98 -2.48 -20.61 -5.44
N VAL A 99 -2.56 -21.25 -4.27
CA VAL A 99 -1.61 -22.24 -3.77
C VAL A 99 -1.58 -23.49 -4.66
N ASP A 100 -2.71 -23.85 -5.25
CA ASP A 100 -2.80 -25.02 -6.13
C ASP A 100 -2.12 -24.74 -7.48
N VAL A 101 -2.26 -23.52 -7.99
CA VAL A 101 -1.64 -23.07 -9.25
C VAL A 101 -0.15 -22.82 -9.10
N SER A 102 0.28 -22.30 -7.95
CA SER A 102 1.69 -21.99 -7.67
C SER A 102 2.53 -23.23 -7.36
N GLY A 103 1.88 -24.35 -6.98
CA GLY A 103 2.54 -25.59 -6.55
C GLY A 103 2.89 -25.63 -5.05
N GLY A 104 2.18 -24.88 -4.20
CA GLY A 104 2.32 -24.94 -2.75
C GLY A 104 2.80 -23.67 -2.05
N ILE A 105 2.80 -22.52 -2.74
CA ILE A 105 3.13 -21.21 -2.16
C ILE A 105 2.03 -20.18 -2.46
N SER A 106 2.04 -19.01 -1.84
CA SER A 106 1.13 -17.93 -2.26
C SER A 106 1.90 -16.66 -2.48
N CYS A 107 1.84 -16.12 -3.70
CA CYS A 107 2.51 -14.89 -4.08
C CYS A 107 1.50 -13.86 -4.55
N GLY A 108 1.74 -12.59 -4.23
CA GLY A 108 1.15 -11.51 -5.01
C GLY A 108 2.20 -10.46 -5.34
N ARG A 109 1.84 -9.59 -6.28
CA ARG A 109 2.80 -8.68 -6.90
C ARG A 109 2.21 -7.31 -7.13
N VAL A 110 3.07 -6.30 -7.01
CA VAL A 110 2.79 -4.92 -7.33
C VAL A 110 3.86 -4.47 -8.31
N THR A 111 3.45 -3.80 -9.40
CA THR A 111 4.39 -3.34 -10.41
C THR A 111 4.08 -1.91 -10.85
N SER A 112 5.13 -1.13 -11.12
CA SER A 112 5.05 0.21 -11.69
C SER A 112 5.98 0.29 -12.90
N PRO A 113 5.95 1.40 -13.66
CA PRO A 113 6.93 1.63 -14.72
C PRO A 113 8.39 1.64 -14.23
N ALA A 114 8.63 1.91 -12.95
CA ALA A 114 9.96 2.01 -12.35
C ALA A 114 10.38 0.75 -11.56
N GLU A 115 9.43 -0.05 -11.08
CA GLU A 115 9.72 -1.04 -10.04
C GLU A 115 8.83 -2.31 -10.16
N ILE A 116 9.35 -3.44 -9.73
CA ILE A 116 8.62 -4.69 -9.50
C ILE A 116 8.79 -5.06 -8.03
N MET A 117 7.69 -5.40 -7.36
CA MET A 117 7.72 -5.96 -6.02
C MET A 117 6.84 -7.19 -5.95
N ILE A 118 7.38 -8.29 -5.44
CA ILE A 118 6.72 -9.58 -5.31
C ILE A 118 6.89 -10.04 -3.87
N LYS A 119 5.81 -10.54 -3.29
CA LYS A 119 5.85 -11.09 -1.93
C LYS A 119 5.17 -12.43 -1.92
N CYS A 120 5.94 -13.44 -1.53
CA CYS A 120 5.53 -14.83 -1.45
C CYS A 120 5.54 -15.31 0.00
N MET A 121 4.55 -16.11 0.38
CA MET A 121 4.60 -16.96 1.56
C MET A 121 5.08 -18.34 1.13
N ILE A 122 6.24 -18.76 1.64
CA ILE A 122 6.91 -20.01 1.23
C ILE A 122 7.13 -20.89 2.48
N PRO A 123 6.64 -22.15 2.48
CA PRO A 123 7.00 -23.10 3.52
C PRO A 123 8.39 -23.66 3.23
N LEU A 124 9.38 -23.26 4.02
CA LEU A 124 10.72 -23.83 3.97
C LEU A 124 10.75 -25.09 4.83
N SER A 125 11.40 -26.15 4.34
CA SER A 125 11.46 -27.44 5.02
C SER A 125 12.90 -27.92 5.22
N GLY A 126 13.08 -28.80 6.21
CA GLY A 126 14.34 -29.52 6.45
C GLY A 126 15.42 -28.64 7.09
N GLY A 127 16.68 -28.91 6.74
CA GLY A 127 17.84 -28.31 7.41
C GLY A 127 17.96 -26.78 7.24
N LEU A 128 17.31 -26.18 6.24
CA LEU A 128 17.26 -24.72 6.11
C LEU A 128 16.36 -24.12 7.20
N ALA A 129 15.13 -24.63 7.35
CA ALA A 129 14.17 -24.14 8.33
C ALA A 129 14.73 -24.18 9.76
N ALA A 130 15.44 -25.27 10.11
CA ALA A 130 16.06 -25.43 11.43
C ALA A 130 17.23 -24.46 11.73
N ARG A 131 17.73 -23.72 10.73
CA ARG A 131 18.93 -22.86 10.84
C ARG A 131 18.64 -21.39 10.56
N LEU A 132 17.39 -21.02 10.33
CA LEU A 132 17.01 -19.63 10.09
C LEU A 132 17.10 -18.84 11.39
N GLU A 133 18.04 -17.90 11.44
CA GLU A 133 18.19 -16.95 12.53
C GLU A 133 18.08 -15.52 11.98
N PRO A 134 17.53 -14.57 12.77
CA PRO A 134 17.48 -13.16 12.38
C PRO A 134 18.88 -12.58 12.10
N LEU A 135 19.01 -11.86 10.99
CA LEU A 135 20.20 -11.07 10.70
C LEU A 135 20.32 -9.88 11.66
N HIS A 136 21.55 -9.55 12.06
CA HIS A 136 21.77 -8.32 12.79
C HIS A 136 21.60 -7.11 11.88
N LYS A 137 21.10 -6.00 12.45
CA LYS A 137 20.90 -4.73 11.72
C LYS A 137 22.16 -4.20 11.02
N ARG A 138 23.36 -4.58 11.49
CA ARG A 138 24.65 -4.19 10.90
C ARG A 138 24.98 -4.97 9.63
N ASP A 139 24.39 -6.14 9.47
CA ASP A 139 24.63 -7.05 8.34
C ASP A 139 23.63 -6.81 7.19
N LEU A 140 22.64 -5.93 7.41
CA LEU A 140 21.70 -5.52 6.39
C LEU A 140 22.40 -4.61 5.37
N ALA A 141 22.47 -5.08 4.14
CA ALA A 141 23.00 -4.34 3.02
C ALA A 141 21.96 -3.33 2.50
N ASN A 142 22.45 -2.18 2.05
CA ASN A 142 21.61 -1.20 1.35
C ASN A 142 21.63 -1.52 -0.16
N CYS A 143 20.67 -2.33 -0.61
CA CYS A 143 20.64 -2.84 -1.98
C CYS A 143 20.18 -1.82 -3.04
N PHE A 144 19.51 -0.76 -2.62
CA PHE A 144 19.11 0.34 -3.49
C PHE A 144 19.75 1.63 -3.00
N PRO A 145 20.18 2.54 -3.90
CA PRO A 145 20.64 3.85 -3.47
C PRO A 145 19.55 4.54 -2.64
N LYS A 146 19.94 5.27 -1.59
CA LYS A 146 18.99 5.98 -0.69
C LYS A 146 18.05 6.95 -1.42
N SER A 147 18.35 7.28 -2.67
CA SER A 147 17.60 8.14 -3.57
C SER A 147 16.86 7.41 -4.70
N GLY A 148 16.90 6.07 -4.75
CA GLY A 148 16.16 5.27 -5.73
C GLY A 148 14.66 5.21 -5.39
N PRO A 149 13.78 5.03 -6.40
CA PRO A 149 12.34 4.91 -6.20
C PRO A 149 12.02 3.53 -5.62
N VAL A 150 12.27 3.37 -4.32
CA VAL A 150 11.65 2.32 -3.52
C VAL A 150 10.27 2.86 -3.17
N GLU A 151 9.37 2.79 -4.13
CA GLU A 151 8.02 3.36 -4.08
C GLU A 151 7.00 2.27 -3.73
N LEU A 152 7.24 1.05 -4.22
CA LEU A 152 6.29 -0.05 -4.08
C LEU A 152 6.37 -0.76 -2.73
N ALA A 153 7.47 -0.65 -2.00
CA ALA A 153 7.59 -1.20 -0.64
C ALA A 153 6.51 -0.65 0.29
N GLU A 154 6.32 0.66 0.27
CA GLU A 154 5.31 1.34 1.07
C GLU A 154 3.89 1.06 0.58
N VAL A 155 3.71 0.99 -0.75
CA VAL A 155 2.43 0.59 -1.36
C VAL A 155 2.02 -0.82 -0.94
N MET A 156 2.93 -1.80 -1.03
CA MET A 156 2.64 -3.19 -0.70
C MET A 156 2.31 -3.34 0.80
N ARG A 157 3.04 -2.65 1.68
CA ARG A 157 2.72 -2.60 3.11
C ARG A 157 1.34 -1.97 3.35
N GLY A 158 1.01 -0.90 2.63
CA GLY A 158 -0.31 -0.26 2.68
C GLY A 158 -1.43 -1.20 2.24
N LEU A 159 -1.25 -1.95 1.15
CA LEU A 159 -2.23 -2.93 0.68
C LEU A 159 -2.53 -4.02 1.72
N GLU A 160 -1.53 -4.42 2.50
CA GLU A 160 -1.67 -5.45 3.55
C GLU A 160 -2.27 -4.96 4.85
N THR A 161 -2.05 -3.69 5.22
CA THR A 161 -2.34 -3.19 6.57
C THR A 161 -3.36 -2.08 6.63
N ALA A 162 -3.51 -1.30 5.56
CA ALA A 162 -4.32 -0.09 5.59
C ALA A 162 -5.81 -0.45 5.51
N PRO A 163 -6.64 -0.03 6.48
CA PRO A 163 -8.09 -0.11 6.32
C PRO A 163 -8.51 0.74 5.11
N THR A 164 -9.58 0.32 4.42
CA THR A 164 -10.17 1.15 3.38
C THR A 164 -10.74 2.41 4.01
N LEU A 165 -10.34 3.58 3.51
CA LEU A 165 -10.99 4.82 3.89
C LEU A 165 -12.35 4.88 3.19
N ASP A 166 -13.39 5.18 3.96
CA ASP A 166 -14.67 5.59 3.40
C ASP A 166 -14.43 6.81 2.49
N PRO A 167 -14.90 6.81 1.22
CA PRO A 167 -14.83 7.98 0.35
C PRO A 167 -15.31 9.27 1.01
N ASP A 168 -16.27 9.18 1.95
CA ASP A 168 -16.81 10.31 2.70
C ASP A 168 -15.92 10.76 3.86
N ALA A 169 -15.02 9.90 4.36
CA ALA A 169 -14.09 10.24 5.45
C ALA A 169 -12.96 11.19 5.02
N LEU A 170 -12.76 11.36 3.72
CA LEU A 170 -11.84 12.35 3.12
C LEU A 170 -12.58 13.45 2.36
N ALA A 171 -13.90 13.57 2.53
CA ALA A 171 -14.65 14.66 1.94
C ALA A 171 -14.02 16.01 2.40
N PRO A 172 -13.91 17.00 1.50
CA PRO A 172 -13.46 18.32 1.90
C PRO A 172 -14.36 18.79 3.03
N ALA A 173 -13.77 19.29 4.12
CA ALA A 173 -14.57 19.85 5.21
C ALA A 173 -15.48 20.93 4.60
N THR A 174 -16.76 20.61 4.45
CA THR A 174 -17.78 21.57 4.04
C THR A 174 -17.95 22.51 5.22
N PHE A 175 -17.36 23.69 5.12
CA PHE A 175 -17.65 24.76 6.06
C PHE A 175 -18.70 25.67 5.43
N GLU A 176 -19.92 25.56 5.93
CA GLU A 176 -20.80 26.71 6.00
C GLU A 176 -20.09 27.72 6.91
N VAL A 177 -19.57 28.80 6.32
CA VAL A 177 -19.21 29.98 7.10
C VAL A 177 -20.49 30.36 7.85
N PRO A 178 -20.51 30.37 9.21
CA PRO A 178 -21.61 31.01 9.90
C PRO A 178 -21.56 32.47 9.45
N SER A 179 -22.52 32.86 8.63
CA SER A 179 -22.75 34.23 8.19
C SER A 179 -23.24 35.07 9.37
N ASN A 180 -22.49 35.10 10.47
CA ASN A 180 -22.67 36.07 11.56
C ASN A 180 -21.95 37.39 11.22
N ALA A 181 -22.09 37.82 9.98
CA ALA A 181 -21.95 39.21 9.59
C ALA A 181 -23.29 39.69 9.03
N THR A 182 -24.37 39.49 9.79
CA THR A 182 -25.52 40.38 9.67
C THR A 182 -25.04 41.74 10.18
N ASN A 183 -24.61 42.58 9.25
CA ASN A 183 -24.49 44.02 9.44
C ASN A 183 -25.90 44.63 9.62
N ASP A 184 -26.66 44.18 10.61
CA ASP A 184 -27.90 44.84 11.03
C ASP A 184 -27.48 46.11 11.77
N THR A 185 -27.25 47.15 10.96
CA THR A 185 -26.87 48.50 11.38
C THR A 185 -28.06 49.46 11.31
N GLU A 186 -29.27 48.96 11.05
CA GLU A 186 -30.50 49.74 11.12
C GLU A 186 -30.98 49.85 12.57
N GLY A 187 -31.00 51.08 13.08
CA GLY A 187 -31.54 51.41 14.41
C GLY A 187 -30.52 51.69 15.53
N LEU A 188 -29.22 51.61 15.26
CA LEU A 188 -28.17 51.84 16.27
C LEU A 188 -27.73 53.31 16.32
N SER A 189 -27.52 53.82 17.53
CA SER A 189 -26.94 55.15 17.78
C SER A 189 -25.47 55.24 17.30
N ASP A 190 -24.98 56.45 17.06
CA ASP A 190 -23.59 56.68 16.60
C ASP A 190 -22.53 56.16 17.59
N LEU A 191 -22.85 56.06 18.89
CA LEU A 191 -22.00 55.46 19.91
C LEU A 191 -21.95 53.93 19.79
N GLU A 192 -23.08 53.28 19.55
CA GLU A 192 -23.16 51.83 19.35
C GLU A 192 -22.46 51.41 18.05
N ARG A 193 -22.59 52.20 16.99
CA ARG A 193 -21.85 52.00 15.73
C ARG A 193 -20.33 52.07 15.91
N ARG A 194 -19.84 52.94 16.80
CA ARG A 194 -18.40 53.06 17.12
C ARG A 194 -17.90 51.92 18.02
N GLN A 195 -18.75 51.34 18.86
CA GLN A 195 -18.39 50.25 19.78
C GLN A 195 -18.40 48.87 19.11
N ARG A 196 -19.27 48.63 18.11
CA ARG A 196 -19.34 47.35 17.39
C ARG A 196 -18.13 47.06 16.49
N VAL A 197 -17.28 48.05 16.20
CA VAL A 197 -16.03 47.84 15.45
C VAL A 197 -15.13 46.80 16.13
N CYS A 198 -15.14 46.76 17.47
CA CYS A 198 -14.36 45.80 18.25
C CYS A 198 -14.98 44.39 18.33
N GLU A 199 -16.25 44.22 17.94
CA GLU A 199 -16.94 42.91 17.92
C GLU A 199 -16.66 42.12 16.63
N ILE A 200 -16.08 42.78 15.62
CA ILE A 200 -15.69 42.12 14.37
C ILE A 200 -14.49 41.20 14.66
N VAL A 201 -14.70 39.89 14.50
CA VAL A 201 -13.65 38.87 14.62
C VAL A 201 -13.45 38.19 13.26
N ILE A 202 -12.26 38.38 12.69
CA ILE A 202 -11.87 37.68 11.48
C ILE A 202 -11.22 36.36 11.88
N THR A 203 -11.75 35.25 11.40
CA THR A 203 -11.14 33.93 11.56
C THR A 203 -10.56 33.46 10.23
N ASP A 204 -9.26 33.19 10.19
CA ASP A 204 -8.58 32.67 9.01
C ASP A 204 -7.58 31.57 9.38
N THR A 205 -7.39 30.60 8.49
CA THR A 205 -6.38 29.55 8.70
C THR A 205 -5.00 30.06 8.27
N VAL A 206 -3.97 29.79 9.06
CA VAL A 206 -2.58 30.19 8.79
C VAL A 206 -1.62 29.03 8.97
N ARG A 207 -0.48 29.06 8.26
CA ARG A 207 0.58 28.06 8.41
C ARG A 207 1.28 28.21 9.77
N VAL A 208 1.58 27.09 10.43
CA VAL A 208 2.38 27.05 11.66
C VAL A 208 3.86 26.92 11.29
N GLY A 209 4.67 27.94 11.58
CA GLY A 209 6.10 27.92 11.29
C GLY A 209 6.40 27.70 9.80
N ASP A 210 7.22 26.71 9.50
CA ASP A 210 7.52 26.25 8.14
C ASP A 210 6.46 25.31 7.58
N GLY A 211 5.46 24.92 8.37
CA GLY A 211 4.40 23.98 8.03
C GLY A 211 4.79 22.51 8.15
N ASN A 212 6.04 22.18 8.50
CA ASN A 212 6.55 20.81 8.60
C ASN A 212 6.07 19.88 7.46
N PRO A 213 6.38 20.21 6.18
CA PRO A 213 5.79 19.55 5.04
C PRO A 213 6.24 18.09 4.91
N HIS A 214 5.34 17.19 4.52
CA HIS A 214 5.63 15.77 4.26
C HIS A 214 4.93 15.28 2.99
N GLN A 215 5.54 14.38 2.23
CA GLN A 215 4.94 13.74 1.05
C GLN A 215 4.17 12.49 1.45
N ASN A 216 2.84 12.58 1.50
CA ASN A 216 1.94 11.53 1.99
C ASN A 216 0.99 11.04 0.89
N PRO A 217 1.44 10.17 -0.02
CA PRO A 217 0.64 9.80 -1.18
C PRO A 217 -0.72 9.20 -0.80
N LEU A 218 -1.76 9.57 -1.54
CA LEU A 218 -3.08 8.95 -1.48
C LEU A 218 -3.15 7.87 -2.55
N ASN A 219 -3.32 6.62 -2.14
CA ASN A 219 -3.45 5.49 -3.04
C ASN A 219 -4.93 5.18 -3.26
N ILE A 220 -5.35 5.02 -4.51
CA ILE A 220 -6.73 4.74 -4.89
C ILE A 220 -6.82 3.71 -6.02
N GLN A 221 -7.75 2.76 -5.89
CA GLN A 221 -8.04 1.83 -6.98
C GLN A 221 -8.91 2.52 -8.03
N VAL A 222 -8.40 2.58 -9.26
CA VAL A 222 -9.07 3.33 -10.33
C VAL A 222 -9.79 2.45 -11.35
N SER A 223 -9.50 1.15 -11.38
CA SER A 223 -10.18 0.20 -12.26
C SER A 223 -10.99 -0.83 -11.51
N ILE A 224 -12.03 -1.37 -12.16
CA ILE A 224 -12.66 -2.60 -11.70
C ILE A 224 -11.61 -3.73 -11.64
N PRO A 225 -11.70 -4.63 -10.65
CA PRO A 225 -10.93 -5.86 -10.66
C PRO A 225 -11.25 -6.71 -11.89
N LEU A 226 -10.24 -7.34 -12.48
CA LEU A 226 -10.41 -8.32 -13.55
C LEU A 226 -9.83 -9.66 -13.13
N ASP A 227 -10.59 -10.70 -13.41
CA ASP A 227 -10.21 -12.09 -13.27
C ASP A 227 -9.73 -12.60 -14.63
N CYS A 228 -8.43 -12.83 -14.78
CA CYS A 228 -7.86 -13.44 -15.97
C CYS A 228 -8.27 -14.92 -16.01
N ASN A 229 -9.33 -15.23 -16.77
CA ASN A 229 -9.82 -16.61 -16.96
C ASN A 229 -8.68 -17.60 -17.25
N LYS A 230 -8.85 -18.86 -16.82
CA LYS A 230 -7.87 -19.98 -16.85
C LYS A 230 -7.38 -20.44 -18.24
N ASN A 231 -7.35 -19.60 -19.28
CA ASN A 231 -6.78 -19.96 -20.59
C ASN A 231 -6.24 -18.76 -21.41
N LYS A 232 -6.16 -17.53 -20.87
CA LYS A 232 -5.69 -16.36 -21.63
C LYS A 232 -5.01 -15.32 -20.75
N GLU A 233 -3.94 -14.71 -21.27
CA GLU A 233 -3.45 -13.41 -20.81
C GLU A 233 -4.60 -12.39 -20.85
N CYS A 234 -4.65 -11.52 -19.85
CA CYS A 234 -5.67 -10.49 -19.76
C CYS A 234 -5.08 -9.10 -19.49
N THR A 235 -5.72 -8.06 -20.02
CA THR A 235 -5.30 -6.68 -19.82
C THR A 235 -6.44 -5.90 -19.20
N VAL A 236 -6.21 -5.30 -18.04
CA VAL A 236 -7.08 -4.26 -17.49
C VAL A 236 -6.58 -2.92 -18.01
N GLY A 237 -7.30 -2.38 -19.00
CA GLY A 237 -7.00 -1.12 -19.67
C GLY A 237 -8.19 -0.60 -20.49
N TYR A 238 -8.21 0.71 -20.75
CA TYR A 238 -9.10 1.47 -21.64
C TYR A 238 -10.59 1.70 -21.35
N GLN A 239 -11.38 0.71 -20.93
CA GLN A 239 -12.83 0.94 -20.81
C GLN A 239 -13.36 0.88 -19.38
N HIS A 240 -12.46 0.71 -18.42
CA HIS A 240 -12.79 0.28 -17.07
C HIS A 240 -12.22 1.20 -15.97
N GLN A 241 -11.58 2.31 -16.36
CA GLN A 241 -11.01 3.29 -15.44
C GLN A 241 -12.04 4.38 -15.11
N GLN A 242 -12.24 4.63 -13.82
CA GLN A 242 -13.05 5.75 -13.36
C GLN A 242 -12.16 6.96 -13.06
N THR A 243 -12.65 8.15 -13.39
CA THR A 243 -12.00 9.40 -12.97
C THR A 243 -12.53 9.78 -11.59
N PHE A 244 -11.63 10.01 -10.64
CA PHE A 244 -11.97 10.46 -9.29
C PHE A 244 -11.57 11.90 -9.11
N GLY A 245 -12.46 12.70 -8.53
CA GLY A 245 -12.11 13.98 -7.94
C GLY A 245 -11.42 13.74 -6.59
N ILE A 246 -10.17 14.16 -6.46
CA ILE A 246 -9.39 14.05 -5.23
C ILE A 246 -9.28 15.43 -4.62
N GLY A 247 -9.92 15.66 -3.47
CA GLY A 247 -9.85 16.90 -2.71
C GLY A 247 -8.74 16.92 -1.66
N TRP A 248 -8.50 18.09 -1.08
CA TRP A 248 -7.77 18.23 0.17
C TRP A 248 -8.58 17.63 1.34
N SER A 249 -7.86 17.18 2.37
CA SER A 249 -8.45 16.68 3.61
C SER A 249 -7.73 17.26 4.82
N VAL A 250 -8.33 17.15 6.01
CA VAL A 250 -7.77 17.73 7.23
C VAL A 250 -8.05 16.86 8.44
N SER A 251 -7.09 16.84 9.36
CA SER A 251 -7.17 16.08 10.62
C SER A 251 -8.33 16.49 11.54
N ALA A 252 -8.80 17.73 11.45
CA ALA A 252 -10.06 18.21 12.01
C ALA A 252 -10.41 19.56 11.37
N SER A 253 -11.64 20.04 11.56
CA SER A 253 -12.14 21.27 10.95
C SER A 253 -11.22 22.47 11.15
N ILE A 254 -11.09 23.27 10.09
CA ILE A 254 -10.35 24.53 10.01
C ILE A 254 -11.23 25.60 9.36
N ALA A 255 -10.91 26.88 9.56
CA ALA A 255 -11.67 28.00 9.02
C ALA A 255 -11.69 28.05 7.48
N GLY A 256 -10.63 27.58 6.82
CA GLY A 256 -10.62 27.43 5.37
C GLY A 256 -9.33 26.87 4.83
N TRP A 257 -9.41 26.23 3.66
CA TRP A 257 -8.21 25.76 2.98
C TRP A 257 -7.29 26.92 2.58
N ILE A 258 -6.00 26.71 2.79
CA ILE A 258 -4.92 27.56 2.32
C ILE A 258 -3.84 26.67 1.70
N SER A 259 -3.08 27.16 0.73
CA SER A 259 -1.91 26.40 0.22
C SER A 259 -0.75 26.37 1.20
N GLY A 260 -0.76 27.23 2.23
CA GLY A 260 0.40 27.42 3.12
C GLY A 260 1.65 27.94 2.40
N GLY A 261 1.54 28.41 1.15
CA GLY A 261 2.69 28.76 0.32
C GLY A 261 3.39 27.57 -0.35
N PHE A 262 2.82 26.36 -0.25
CA PHE A 262 3.31 25.17 -0.96
C PHE A 262 2.69 25.05 -2.36
N ALA A 263 3.36 24.31 -3.24
CA ALA A 263 2.85 24.00 -4.57
C ALA A 263 1.79 22.88 -4.52
N VAL A 264 0.65 23.19 -3.92
CA VAL A 264 -0.50 22.28 -3.73
C VAL A 264 -1.80 22.89 -4.27
N GLU A 265 -2.79 22.05 -4.53
CA GLU A 265 -4.10 22.43 -5.05
C GLU A 265 -5.23 21.95 -4.13
N LYS A 266 -6.40 22.58 -4.20
CA LYS A 266 -7.59 22.14 -3.44
C LYS A 266 -8.10 20.80 -3.92
N SER A 267 -7.96 20.52 -5.20
CA SER A 267 -8.42 19.29 -5.80
C SER A 267 -7.69 18.99 -7.09
N THR A 268 -7.55 17.71 -7.43
CA THR A 268 -7.07 17.21 -8.72
C THR A 268 -7.98 16.08 -9.21
N SER A 269 -7.75 15.58 -10.43
CA SER A 269 -8.42 14.40 -10.97
C SER A 269 -7.43 13.34 -11.44
N THR A 270 -7.83 12.08 -11.33
CA THR A 270 -7.06 10.90 -11.75
C THR A 270 -7.17 10.61 -13.25
N GLY A 271 -7.57 11.59 -14.07
CA GLY A 271 -8.10 11.40 -15.44
C GLY A 271 -7.10 10.94 -16.52
N MET A 272 -5.98 10.32 -16.15
CA MET A 272 -5.00 9.77 -17.08
C MET A 272 -5.17 8.24 -17.21
N TYR A 273 -4.75 7.74 -18.36
CA TYR A 273 -4.87 6.35 -18.75
C TYR A 273 -3.73 5.48 -18.21
N ALA A 274 -4.05 4.26 -17.77
CA ALA A 274 -3.05 3.25 -17.47
C ALA A 274 -3.59 1.83 -17.70
N GLU A 275 -2.69 0.89 -18.00
CA GLU A 275 -3.04 -0.52 -18.21
C GLU A 275 -2.17 -1.44 -17.38
N CYS A 276 -2.77 -2.56 -16.98
CA CYS A 276 -2.10 -3.64 -16.29
C CYS A 276 -2.32 -4.94 -17.06
N GLY A 277 -1.24 -5.63 -17.40
CA GLY A 277 -1.28 -6.99 -17.92
C GLY A 277 -1.25 -8.02 -16.79
N GLY A 278 -2.03 -9.08 -16.96
CA GLY A 278 -2.07 -10.25 -16.08
C GLY A 278 -1.96 -11.54 -16.89
N GLU A 279 -1.44 -12.55 -16.23
CA GLU A 279 -1.31 -13.91 -16.74
C GLU A 279 -2.57 -14.73 -16.46
N GLU A 280 -2.61 -15.92 -17.03
CA GLU A 280 -3.66 -16.90 -16.74
C GLU A 280 -3.85 -17.13 -15.22
N GLY A 281 -5.07 -16.90 -14.75
CA GLY A 281 -5.50 -17.09 -13.37
C GLY A 281 -5.33 -15.86 -12.46
N ASP A 282 -4.66 -14.80 -12.95
CA ASP A 282 -4.40 -13.62 -12.15
C ASP A 282 -5.66 -12.80 -11.87
N TYR A 283 -5.74 -12.25 -10.66
CA TYR A 283 -6.73 -11.24 -10.29
C TYR A 283 -6.05 -9.87 -10.20
N ILE A 284 -6.39 -8.95 -11.10
CA ILE A 284 -5.62 -7.70 -11.31
C ILE A 284 -6.47 -6.44 -11.20
N ALA A 285 -5.85 -5.34 -10.76
CA ALA A 285 -6.43 -4.01 -10.80
C ALA A 285 -5.35 -2.91 -10.98
N VAL A 286 -5.78 -1.80 -11.58
CA VAL A 286 -5.00 -0.56 -11.71
C VAL A 286 -5.25 0.32 -10.50
N TRP A 287 -4.16 0.75 -9.88
CA TRP A 287 -4.14 1.71 -8.79
C TRP A 287 -3.37 2.97 -9.22
N MET A 288 -3.67 4.07 -8.54
CA MET A 288 -2.94 5.33 -8.69
C MET A 288 -2.45 5.80 -7.32
N SER A 289 -1.17 6.13 -7.24
CA SER A 289 -0.58 6.91 -6.17
C SER A 289 -0.70 8.38 -6.54
N VAL A 290 -1.46 9.15 -5.77
CA VAL A 290 -1.61 10.60 -5.96
C VAL A 290 -0.70 11.30 -4.98
N GLY A 291 0.26 12.07 -5.48
CA GLY A 291 1.16 12.87 -4.65
C GLY A 291 0.38 13.89 -3.82
N GLN A 292 0.46 13.79 -2.49
CA GLN A 292 -0.10 14.78 -1.58
C GLN A 292 1.01 15.33 -0.69
N THR A 293 0.88 16.60 -0.34
CA THR A 293 1.69 17.22 0.70
C THR A 293 0.84 17.42 1.94
N ALA A 294 1.31 16.87 3.07
CA ALA A 294 0.81 17.19 4.40
C ALA A 294 1.52 18.43 4.92
N TYR A 295 0.80 19.34 5.58
CA TYR A 295 1.39 20.49 6.27
C TYR A 295 0.53 20.94 7.45
N THR A 296 1.18 21.61 8.39
CA THR A 296 0.61 22.03 9.66
C THR A 296 0.07 23.46 9.57
N VAL A 297 -1.20 23.60 9.93
CA VAL A 297 -1.93 24.87 9.97
C VAL A 297 -2.61 25.06 11.32
N GLN A 298 -3.04 26.27 11.62
CA GLN A 298 -3.91 26.56 12.76
C GLN A 298 -4.83 27.73 12.42
N ASP A 299 -6.00 27.76 13.04
CA ASP A 299 -6.89 28.90 12.90
C ASP A 299 -6.38 30.09 13.72
N ARG A 300 -6.46 31.26 13.12
CA ARG A 300 -6.11 32.53 13.74
C ARG A 300 -7.37 33.36 13.87
N ARG A 301 -7.67 33.79 15.09
CA ARG A 301 -8.77 34.69 15.41
C ARG A 301 -8.21 36.09 15.67
N ARG A 302 -8.54 37.03 14.79
CA ARG A 302 -8.14 38.44 14.86
C ARG A 302 -9.36 39.28 15.22
N PRO A 303 -9.59 39.56 16.51
CA PRO A 303 -10.53 40.60 16.88
C PRO A 303 -10.00 41.95 16.39
N ASN A 304 -10.88 42.82 15.92
CA ASN A 304 -10.51 44.16 15.48
C ASN A 304 -9.87 45.00 16.61
N CYS A 305 -10.26 44.70 17.85
CA CYS A 305 -9.68 45.27 19.06
C CYS A 305 -9.28 44.12 19.98
N GLY A 306 -7.98 43.93 20.23
CA GLY A 306 -7.49 42.95 21.19
C GLY A 306 -6.35 42.08 20.68
N VAL A 307 -6.06 41.03 21.44
CA VAL A 307 -4.96 40.12 21.16
C VAL A 307 -5.42 39.05 20.15
N THR A 308 -4.57 38.79 19.16
CA THR A 308 -4.78 37.69 18.22
C THR A 308 -4.62 36.36 18.95
N ASN A 309 -5.61 35.48 18.81
CA ASN A 309 -5.59 34.16 19.40
C ASN A 309 -5.38 33.10 18.32
N TYR A 310 -4.72 32.01 18.70
CA TYR A 310 -4.46 30.88 17.82
C TYR A 310 -5.15 29.64 18.36
N GLY A 311 -5.82 28.93 17.46
CA GLY A 311 -6.38 27.62 17.71
C GLY A 311 -5.30 26.53 17.75
N PRO A 312 -5.70 25.30 18.07
CA PRO A 312 -4.80 24.16 18.04
C PRO A 312 -4.34 23.82 16.62
N SER A 313 -3.12 23.29 16.49
CA SER A 313 -2.56 22.84 15.21
C SER A 313 -3.35 21.69 14.58
N ARG A 314 -3.39 21.68 13.26
CA ARG A 314 -4.06 20.70 12.40
C ARG A 314 -3.15 20.34 11.23
N ILE A 315 -3.23 19.10 10.78
CA ILE A 315 -2.59 18.64 9.54
C ILE A 315 -3.61 18.71 8.41
N VAL A 316 -3.23 19.37 7.33
CA VAL A 316 -3.94 19.38 6.04
C VAL A 316 -3.16 18.52 5.06
N TRP A 317 -3.83 17.66 4.32
CA TRP A 317 -3.28 16.94 3.17
C TRP A 317 -3.88 17.55 1.90
N SER A 318 -3.04 17.96 0.96
CA SER A 318 -3.50 18.54 -0.30
C SER A 318 -2.78 17.92 -1.50
N PRO A 319 -3.49 17.68 -2.62
CA PRO A 319 -2.86 17.24 -3.86
C PRO A 319 -1.72 18.17 -4.28
N ASN A 320 -0.63 17.58 -4.76
CA ASN A 320 0.48 18.33 -5.32
C ASN A 320 0.06 18.98 -6.64
N LYS A 321 0.48 20.23 -6.85
CA LYS A 321 0.20 20.97 -8.07
C LYS A 321 0.74 20.22 -9.28
N ASN A 322 -0.03 20.19 -10.37
CA ASN A 322 0.29 19.45 -11.60
C ASN A 322 0.51 17.94 -11.40
N ASN A 323 -0.12 17.33 -10.38
CA ASN A 323 0.01 15.89 -10.07
C ASN A 323 1.45 15.42 -9.87
N ARG A 324 2.36 16.29 -9.40
CA ARG A 324 3.74 15.90 -9.11
C ARG A 324 3.82 14.71 -8.16
N ASN A 325 4.71 13.78 -8.47
CA ASN A 325 4.92 12.52 -7.75
C ASN A 325 3.69 11.60 -7.74
N SER A 326 2.83 11.72 -8.76
CA SER A 326 1.73 10.77 -8.97
C SER A 326 2.09 9.78 -10.07
N TYR A 327 1.71 8.52 -9.89
CA TYR A 327 1.98 7.45 -10.84
C TYR A 327 0.95 6.32 -10.72
N TYR A 328 0.78 5.57 -11.80
CA TYR A 328 -0.03 4.36 -11.80
C TYR A 328 0.82 3.15 -11.48
N TYR A 329 0.20 2.17 -10.84
CA TYR A 329 0.79 0.87 -10.58
C TYR A 329 -0.28 -0.23 -10.68
N CYS A 330 0.19 -1.43 -10.95
CA CYS A 330 -0.60 -2.63 -11.08
C CYS A 330 -0.52 -3.43 -9.80
N VAL A 331 -1.66 -3.92 -9.35
CA VAL A 331 -1.77 -4.81 -8.21
C VAL A 331 -2.33 -6.14 -8.70
N THR A 332 -1.68 -7.23 -8.32
CA THR A 332 -2.07 -8.60 -8.67
C THR A 332 -2.19 -9.46 -7.41
N GLY A 333 -3.33 -10.13 -7.28
CA GLY A 333 -3.70 -11.01 -6.17
C GLY A 333 -4.94 -10.49 -5.43
N ARG A 334 -5.95 -11.34 -5.23
CA ARG A 334 -7.18 -11.12 -4.47
C ARG A 334 -6.95 -10.63 -3.05
N LYS A 335 -5.82 -10.97 -2.44
CA LYS A 335 -5.43 -10.42 -1.12
C LYS A 335 -5.23 -8.90 -1.17
N TYR A 336 -4.78 -8.37 -2.31
CA TYR A 336 -4.37 -6.97 -2.45
C TYR A 336 -5.36 -6.14 -3.25
N VAL A 337 -5.99 -6.71 -4.27
CA VAL A 337 -7.00 -6.04 -5.09
C VAL A 337 -8.26 -5.80 -4.25
N ARG A 338 -8.79 -4.58 -4.32
CA ARG A 338 -9.96 -4.13 -3.56
C ARG A 338 -11.08 -3.72 -4.51
N ASN A 339 -12.05 -2.92 -4.05
CA ASN A 339 -13.10 -2.37 -4.91
C ASN A 339 -12.66 -1.05 -5.54
N VAL A 340 -13.32 -0.69 -6.64
CA VAL A 340 -13.13 0.60 -7.30
C VAL A 340 -13.41 1.74 -6.32
N GLY A 341 -12.50 2.71 -6.25
CA GLY A 341 -12.62 3.87 -5.37
C GLY A 341 -12.13 3.65 -3.94
N ASP A 342 -11.84 2.39 -3.54
CA ASP A 342 -11.15 2.09 -2.29
C ASP A 342 -9.80 2.80 -2.27
N ARG A 343 -9.49 3.41 -1.13
CA ARG A 343 -8.31 4.26 -1.00
C ARG A 343 -7.72 4.24 0.39
N TRP A 344 -6.45 4.59 0.49
CA TRP A 344 -5.80 4.87 1.77
C TRP A 344 -4.78 5.99 1.62
N LEU A 345 -4.61 6.78 2.67
CA LEU A 345 -3.60 7.83 2.75
C LEU A 345 -2.37 7.27 3.48
N ASP A 346 -1.22 7.27 2.81
CA ASP A 346 0.04 6.89 3.43
C ASP A 346 0.54 8.01 4.36
N LYS A 347 0.42 7.80 5.67
CA LYS A 347 0.84 8.75 6.71
C LYS A 347 2.32 8.62 7.10
N THR A 348 3.07 7.70 6.49
CA THR A 348 4.49 7.46 6.78
C THR A 348 5.44 8.23 5.84
N GLY A 349 4.86 9.15 5.09
CA GLY A 349 5.52 10.02 4.12
C GLY A 349 6.81 10.69 4.61
N ARG A 350 7.74 10.87 3.67
CA ARG A 350 9.04 11.51 3.93
C ARG A 350 8.86 13.01 4.15
N ALA A 351 9.68 13.59 5.03
CA ALA A 351 9.74 15.04 5.21
C ALA A 351 10.16 15.72 3.89
N GLY A 352 9.48 16.80 3.54
CA GLY A 352 9.69 17.57 2.31
C GLY A 352 8.40 18.04 1.65
N GLY A 353 8.47 19.22 1.03
CA GLY A 353 7.46 19.73 0.12
C GLY A 353 7.62 19.19 -1.31
N PRO A 354 6.67 19.49 -2.21
CA PRO A 354 6.64 19.03 -3.60
C PRO A 354 7.49 19.88 -4.57
#